data_AF-A0A0D5ZEX0-F1
#
_entry.id   AF-A0A0D5ZEX0-F1
#
_cell.length_a   1.000
_cell.length_b   1.000
_cell.length_c   1.000
_cell.angle_alpha   90.00
_cell.angle_beta   90.00
_cell.angle_gamma   90.00
#
_symmetry.space_group_name_H-M   'P 1'
#
loop_
_entity.id
_entity.type
_entity.pdbx_description
1 polymer ?
#
loop_
_entity_poly.entity_id
_entity_poly.type
_entity_poly.pdbx_seq_one_letter_code
_entity_poly.pdbx_strand_id
1 'polypeptide(L)'
;MEIHNYYENGSGFDEAISLVSALQKLKLKGNDWTYSINAWVEGRSGLMHQFDFLISSAKKEDRIVCMLLKSDAKDRMGRIATFFAHSKDVNSTRAVIIFESAPAMEEKMLSTSLGMEILLNGRTGEDSYRGRGPEAEENGALKYRKNSFSRGPKKRYRDRTQIIHEILSSTSDSGGATITKIIFKCNLNYRNAKEIIGDMIKKQLLEVKRDEENKKVYRITKVGSNIMEKLHYYDSVNGKHMRL
;
A
#
# COMPACT_ATOMS: atom_id res chain seq x y z
N MET A 1 -27.93 -2.38 -12.69
CA MET A 1 -26.65 -2.77 -13.30
C MET A 1 -26.95 -3.93 -14.22
N GLU A 2 -27.04 -3.68 -15.52
CA GLU A 2 -27.28 -4.72 -16.51
C GLU A 2 -25.96 -5.38 -16.88
N ILE A 3 -25.90 -6.71 -16.73
CA ILE A 3 -24.72 -7.54 -16.99
C ILE A 3 -24.88 -8.05 -18.43
N HIS A 4 -24.21 -7.40 -19.39
CA HIS A 4 -24.11 -7.96 -20.75
C HIS A 4 -23.04 -9.06 -20.74
N ASN A 5 -23.50 -10.31 -20.67
CA ASN A 5 -22.65 -11.49 -20.62
C ASN A 5 -22.02 -11.79 -21.99
N TYR A 6 -20.71 -11.63 -22.08
CA TYR A 6 -19.88 -12.27 -23.10
C TYR A 6 -19.02 -13.34 -22.39
N TYR A 7 -19.44 -14.61 -22.42
CA TYR A 7 -18.61 -15.73 -21.97
C TYR A 7 -18.49 -16.77 -23.08
N GLU A 8 -17.30 -16.92 -23.63
CA GLU A 8 -16.97 -18.05 -24.51
C GLU A 8 -16.00 -19.07 -23.89
N ASN A 9 -15.48 -18.85 -22.66
CA ASN A 9 -14.57 -19.82 -22.02
C ASN A 9 -14.83 -19.96 -20.50
N GLY A 10 -14.91 -21.21 -20.03
CA GLY A 10 -15.37 -21.59 -18.69
C GLY A 10 -14.56 -21.08 -17.49
N SER A 11 -13.39 -20.46 -17.67
CA SER A 11 -12.64 -19.79 -16.60
C SER A 11 -13.20 -18.41 -16.23
N GLY A 12 -14.04 -17.80 -17.08
CA GLY A 12 -14.55 -16.44 -16.87
C GLY A 12 -15.69 -16.32 -15.86
N PHE A 13 -16.44 -17.40 -15.61
CA PHE A 13 -17.61 -17.36 -14.72
C PHE A 13 -17.23 -17.05 -13.26
N ASP A 14 -16.12 -17.64 -12.83
CA ASP A 14 -15.57 -17.50 -11.50
C ASP A 14 -15.02 -16.08 -11.25
N GLU A 15 -14.30 -15.53 -12.23
CA GLU A 15 -13.78 -14.17 -12.20
C GLU A 15 -14.92 -13.14 -12.17
N ALA A 16 -16.04 -13.44 -12.83
CA ALA A 16 -17.23 -12.59 -12.85
C ALA A 16 -17.98 -12.51 -11.51
N ILE A 17 -18.13 -13.63 -10.80
CA ILE A 17 -18.76 -13.62 -9.46
C ILE A 17 -17.93 -12.80 -8.48
N SER A 18 -16.61 -13.01 -8.51
CA SER A 18 -15.63 -12.21 -7.76
C SER A 18 -15.76 -10.72 -8.08
N LEU A 19 -15.91 -10.39 -9.36
CA LEU A 19 -16.09 -9.03 -9.83
C LEU A 19 -17.37 -8.41 -9.27
N VAL A 20 -18.53 -9.06 -9.40
CA VAL A 20 -19.81 -8.52 -8.93
C VAL A 20 -19.77 -8.19 -7.44
N SER A 21 -19.21 -9.08 -6.62
CA SER A 21 -19.02 -8.85 -5.18
C SER A 21 -18.09 -7.66 -4.89
N ALA A 22 -16.98 -7.54 -5.63
CA ALA A 22 -16.07 -6.41 -5.49
C ALA A 22 -16.72 -5.09 -5.95
N LEU A 23 -17.46 -5.10 -7.06
CA LEU A 23 -18.14 -3.94 -7.63
C LEU A 23 -19.22 -3.37 -6.70
N GLN A 24 -19.95 -4.23 -5.98
CA GLN A 24 -20.92 -3.79 -4.97
C GLN A 24 -20.27 -2.93 -3.88
N LYS A 25 -18.99 -3.17 -3.55
CA LYS A 25 -18.24 -2.39 -2.56
C LYS A 25 -17.83 -1.00 -3.06
N LEU A 26 -17.79 -0.77 -4.37
CA LEU A 26 -17.37 0.51 -4.96
C LEU A 26 -18.38 1.65 -4.77
N LYS A 27 -19.57 1.36 -4.21
CA LYS A 27 -20.66 2.32 -3.92
C LYS A 27 -20.97 3.23 -5.11
N LEU A 28 -20.97 2.68 -6.32
CA LEU A 28 -21.32 3.43 -7.53
C LEU A 28 -22.78 3.88 -7.42
N LYS A 29 -23.01 5.19 -7.47
CA LYS A 29 -24.37 5.77 -7.45
C LYS A 29 -24.89 5.86 -8.89
N GLY A 30 -26.17 5.53 -9.07
CA GLY A 30 -26.86 5.62 -10.36
C GLY A 30 -26.80 4.32 -11.19
N ASN A 31 -27.71 4.20 -12.15
CA ASN A 31 -27.84 3.02 -13.01
C ASN A 31 -26.95 3.06 -14.27
N ASP A 32 -26.13 4.10 -14.41
CA ASP A 32 -25.48 4.45 -15.67
C ASP A 32 -24.01 4.00 -15.76
N TRP A 33 -23.68 2.81 -15.24
CA TRP A 33 -22.32 2.27 -15.28
C TRP A 33 -22.28 1.02 -16.15
N THR A 34 -21.37 1.01 -17.11
CA THR A 34 -21.03 -0.16 -17.91
C THR A 34 -19.65 -0.67 -17.50
N TYR A 35 -19.41 -1.97 -17.65
CA TYR A 35 -18.12 -2.57 -17.38
C TYR A 35 -17.66 -3.42 -18.56
N SER A 36 -16.35 -3.61 -18.66
CA SER A 36 -15.69 -4.44 -19.66
C SER A 36 -14.56 -5.21 -18.99
N ILE A 37 -14.38 -6.48 -19.38
CA ILE A 37 -13.36 -7.38 -18.87
C ILE A 37 -12.22 -7.44 -19.88
N ASN A 38 -10.96 -7.50 -19.42
CA ASN A 38 -9.75 -7.53 -20.26
C ASN A 38 -9.71 -6.38 -21.28
N ALA A 39 -10.10 -5.18 -20.82
CA ALA A 39 -10.26 -4.02 -21.68
C ALA A 39 -8.91 -3.41 -22.07
N TRP A 40 -8.77 -3.06 -23.33
CA TRP A 40 -7.66 -2.29 -23.86
C TRP A 40 -8.06 -0.82 -23.98
N VAL A 41 -7.24 0.08 -23.44
CA VAL A 41 -7.50 1.52 -23.42
C VAL A 41 -6.25 2.27 -23.87
N GLU A 42 -6.40 3.13 -24.86
CA GLU A 42 -5.33 4.03 -25.29
C GLU A 42 -5.08 5.10 -24.22
N GLY A 43 -3.83 5.24 -23.78
CA GLY A 43 -3.40 6.27 -22.86
C GLY A 43 -3.12 7.60 -23.54
N ARG A 44 -2.88 8.65 -22.74
CA ARG A 44 -2.47 9.97 -23.25
C ARG A 44 -1.12 9.93 -23.98
N SER A 45 -0.30 8.93 -23.69
CA SER A 45 0.93 8.65 -24.42
C SER A 45 0.73 8.05 -25.83
N GLY A 46 -0.49 7.65 -26.20
CA GLY A 46 -0.77 6.86 -27.41
C GLY A 46 -0.46 5.37 -27.28
N LEU A 47 0.00 4.91 -26.11
CA LEU A 47 0.21 3.49 -25.84
C LEU A 47 -1.09 2.81 -25.42
N MET A 48 -1.29 1.57 -25.87
CA MET A 48 -2.41 0.72 -25.47
C MET A 48 -2.10 0.04 -24.13
N HIS A 49 -2.97 0.24 -23.14
CA HIS A 49 -2.87 -0.37 -21.82
C HIS A 49 -3.99 -1.40 -21.63
N GLN A 50 -3.64 -2.57 -21.12
CA GLN A 50 -4.60 -3.60 -20.77
C GLN A 50 -4.96 -3.52 -19.28
N PHE A 51 -6.25 -3.64 -18.97
CA PHE A 51 -6.77 -3.73 -17.61
C PHE A 51 -7.66 -4.96 -17.46
N ASP A 52 -7.62 -5.60 -16.28
CA ASP A 52 -8.48 -6.74 -15.99
C ASP A 52 -9.95 -6.31 -16.04
N PHE A 53 -10.26 -5.13 -15.50
CA PHE A 53 -11.57 -4.52 -15.65
C PHE A 53 -11.51 -3.03 -15.90
N LEU A 54 -12.45 -2.56 -16.72
CA LEU A 54 -12.73 -1.16 -16.95
C LEU A 54 -14.20 -0.90 -16.65
N ILE A 55 -14.50 0.08 -15.81
CA ILE A 55 -15.85 0.53 -15.53
C ILE A 55 -15.96 1.97 -16.04
N SER A 56 -16.95 2.23 -16.88
CA SER A 56 -17.18 3.54 -17.48
C SER A 56 -18.57 4.04 -17.12
N SER A 57 -18.70 5.32 -16.83
CA SER A 57 -20.01 5.96 -16.79
C SER A 57 -20.60 6.04 -18.21
N ALA A 58 -21.92 6.02 -18.36
CA ALA A 58 -22.61 6.14 -19.64
C ALA A 58 -22.24 7.43 -20.39
N LYS A 59 -21.93 8.51 -19.66
CA LYS A 59 -21.43 9.77 -20.22
C LYS A 59 -19.95 9.71 -20.64
N LYS A 60 -19.25 8.61 -20.37
CA LYS A 60 -17.82 8.35 -20.63
C LYS A 60 -16.83 9.33 -19.99
N GLU A 61 -17.30 10.22 -19.12
CA GLU A 61 -16.46 11.18 -18.39
C GLU A 61 -15.67 10.51 -17.26
N ASP A 62 -16.30 9.57 -16.56
CA ASP A 62 -15.66 8.83 -15.47
C ASP A 62 -15.23 7.44 -15.88
N ARG A 63 -13.98 7.10 -15.54
CA ARG A 63 -13.39 5.78 -15.76
C ARG A 63 -12.78 5.26 -14.46
N ILE A 64 -13.12 4.02 -14.13
CA ILE A 64 -12.51 3.28 -13.04
C ILE A 64 -11.78 2.10 -13.67
N VAL A 65 -10.47 2.05 -13.47
CA VAL A 65 -9.67 0.90 -13.90
C VAL A 65 -9.40 0.01 -12.70
N CYS A 66 -9.47 -1.30 -12.92
CA CYS A 66 -9.26 -2.29 -11.88
C CYS A 66 -8.21 -3.31 -12.32
N MET A 67 -7.41 -3.76 -11.36
CA MET A 67 -6.50 -4.90 -11.51
C MET A 67 -6.86 -5.98 -10.49
N LEU A 68 -6.97 -7.22 -10.96
CA LEU A 68 -7.05 -8.42 -10.14
C LEU A 68 -5.65 -8.94 -9.86
N LEU A 69 -5.23 -8.83 -8.60
CA LEU A 69 -3.94 -9.35 -8.17
C LEU A 69 -4.12 -10.75 -7.57
N LYS A 70 -3.78 -11.76 -8.39
CA LYS A 70 -3.79 -13.17 -8.00
C LYS A 70 -2.74 -13.46 -6.93
N SER A 71 -3.02 -14.45 -6.09
CA SER A 71 -2.20 -14.76 -4.92
C SER A 71 -0.79 -15.21 -5.27
N ASP A 72 -0.68 -15.96 -6.37
CA ASP A 72 0.52 -16.58 -6.94
C ASP A 72 1.27 -15.68 -7.93
N ALA A 73 0.80 -14.44 -8.14
CA ALA A 73 1.43 -13.53 -9.08
C ALA A 73 2.91 -13.28 -8.70
N LYS A 74 3.81 -13.49 -9.66
CA LYS A 74 5.21 -13.06 -9.53
C LYS A 74 5.26 -11.53 -9.54
N ASP A 75 6.18 -10.97 -8.76
CA ASP A 75 6.46 -9.53 -8.68
C ASP A 75 5.20 -8.66 -8.48
N ARG A 76 4.40 -8.99 -7.46
CA ARG A 76 3.17 -8.27 -7.11
C ARG A 76 3.40 -6.76 -6.95
N MET A 77 4.51 -6.36 -6.34
CA MET A 77 4.86 -4.95 -6.15
C MET A 77 5.14 -4.23 -7.47
N GLY A 78 5.90 -4.84 -8.39
CA GLY A 78 6.11 -4.30 -9.73
C GLY A 78 4.80 -4.14 -10.49
N ARG A 79 3.90 -5.13 -10.41
CA ARG A 79 2.57 -5.05 -11.02
C ARG A 79 1.73 -3.89 -10.47
N ILE A 80 1.73 -3.67 -9.15
CA ILE A 80 1.05 -2.54 -8.50
C ILE A 80 1.59 -1.20 -9.02
N ALA A 81 2.91 -1.06 -9.12
CA ALA A 81 3.54 0.17 -9.62
C ALA A 81 3.23 0.42 -11.11
N THR A 82 3.31 -0.62 -11.94
CA THR A 82 2.99 -0.56 -13.37
C THR A 82 1.52 -0.23 -13.59
N PHE A 83 0.61 -0.89 -12.89
CA PHE A 83 -0.82 -0.60 -12.95
C PHE A 83 -1.13 0.85 -12.58
N PHE A 84 -0.48 1.39 -11.55
CA PHE A 84 -0.62 2.80 -11.20
C PHE A 84 -0.17 3.71 -12.34
N ALA A 85 0.99 3.46 -12.95
CA ALA A 85 1.48 4.25 -14.07
C ALA A 85 0.49 4.23 -15.25
N HIS A 86 -0.02 3.05 -15.61
CA HIS A 86 -1.02 2.89 -16.67
C HIS A 86 -2.33 3.64 -16.35
N SER A 87 -2.82 3.55 -15.10
CA SER A 87 -4.03 4.23 -14.66
C SER A 87 -3.95 5.76 -14.83
N LYS A 88 -2.77 6.33 -14.56
CA LYS A 88 -2.52 7.76 -14.75
C LYS A 88 -2.43 8.13 -16.22
N ASP A 89 -1.88 7.26 -17.05
CA ASP A 89 -1.80 7.54 -18.48
C ASP A 89 -3.19 7.57 -19.14
N VAL A 90 -4.08 6.65 -18.77
CA VAL A 90 -5.47 6.60 -19.30
C VAL A 90 -6.44 7.56 -18.62
N ASN A 91 -5.94 8.44 -17.74
CA ASN A 91 -6.72 9.44 -17.00
C ASN A 91 -7.91 8.84 -16.23
N SER A 92 -7.71 7.70 -15.56
CA SER A 92 -8.77 7.10 -14.75
C SER A 92 -9.10 7.97 -13.53
N THR A 93 -10.38 8.15 -13.23
CA THR A 93 -10.86 8.83 -12.01
C THR A 93 -10.48 8.04 -10.76
N ARG A 94 -10.57 6.71 -10.82
CA ARG A 94 -10.20 5.79 -9.73
C ARG A 94 -9.38 4.62 -10.27
N ALA A 95 -8.42 4.18 -9.47
CA ALA A 95 -7.66 2.96 -9.69
C ALA A 95 -7.90 2.03 -8.50
N VAL A 96 -8.38 0.81 -8.79
CA VAL A 96 -8.79 -0.17 -7.78
C VAL A 96 -7.95 -1.43 -7.93
N ILE A 97 -7.41 -1.93 -6.83
CA ILE A 97 -6.75 -3.24 -6.80
C ILE A 97 -7.64 -4.20 -6.03
N ILE A 98 -8.00 -5.29 -6.69
CA ILE A 98 -8.77 -6.40 -6.13
C ILE A 98 -7.76 -7.50 -5.80
N PHE A 99 -7.52 -7.74 -4.52
CA PHE A 99 -6.65 -8.82 -4.10
C PHE A 99 -7.45 -10.11 -3.91
N GLU A 100 -6.94 -11.20 -4.46
CA GLU A 100 -7.52 -12.54 -4.28
C GLU A 100 -7.30 -13.08 -2.86
N SER A 101 -6.15 -12.76 -2.25
CA SER A 101 -5.77 -13.08 -0.88
C SER A 101 -5.45 -11.81 -0.09
N ALA A 102 -5.31 -11.92 1.24
CA ALA A 102 -4.93 -10.76 2.05
C ALA A 102 -3.61 -10.13 1.51
N PRO A 103 -3.59 -8.82 1.18
CA PRO A 103 -2.37 -8.18 0.70
C PRO A 103 -1.31 -8.17 1.79
N ALA A 104 -0.04 -8.33 1.40
CA ALA A 104 1.08 -8.06 2.28
C ALA A 104 1.07 -6.57 2.71
N MET A 105 1.68 -6.27 3.85
CA MET A 105 1.66 -4.90 4.40
C MET A 105 2.26 -3.90 3.41
N GLU A 106 3.32 -4.29 2.72
CA GLU A 106 4.04 -3.50 1.71
C GLU A 106 3.15 -3.12 0.54
N GLU A 107 2.36 -4.08 0.06
CA GLU A 107 1.41 -3.89 -1.05
C GLU A 107 0.29 -2.95 -0.66
N LYS A 108 -0.22 -3.12 0.57
CA LYS A 108 -1.25 -2.24 1.13
C LYS A 108 -0.73 -0.82 1.29
N MET A 109 0.48 -0.66 1.82
CA MET A 109 1.12 0.64 1.99
C MET A 109 1.39 1.32 0.65
N LEU A 110 1.97 0.61 -0.32
CA LEU A 110 2.24 1.14 -1.65
C LEU A 110 0.93 1.60 -2.32
N SER A 111 -0.07 0.72 -2.35
CA SER A 111 -1.36 1.02 -2.99
C SER A 111 -2.05 2.23 -2.35
N THR A 112 -2.09 2.28 -1.02
CA THR A 112 -2.67 3.41 -0.28
C THR A 112 -1.88 4.70 -0.53
N SER A 113 -0.55 4.64 -0.57
CA SER A 113 0.31 5.81 -0.79
C SER A 113 0.17 6.42 -2.19
N LEU A 114 -0.16 5.59 -3.17
CA LEU A 114 -0.44 5.98 -4.54
C LEU A 114 -1.91 6.42 -4.74
N GLY A 115 -2.72 6.42 -3.68
CA GLY A 115 -4.14 6.78 -3.74
C GLY A 115 -5.01 5.76 -4.47
N MET A 116 -4.57 4.50 -4.52
CA MET A 116 -5.36 3.40 -5.07
C MET A 116 -6.28 2.82 -3.99
N GLU A 117 -7.47 2.45 -4.41
CA GLU A 117 -8.45 1.78 -3.55
C GLU A 117 -8.18 0.29 -3.52
N ILE A 118 -8.28 -0.32 -2.33
CA ILE A 118 -7.97 -1.72 -2.12
C ILE A 118 -9.25 -2.45 -1.77
N LEU A 119 -9.58 -3.49 -2.55
CA LEU A 119 -10.66 -4.41 -2.27
C LEU A 119 -10.08 -5.80 -2.04
N LEU A 120 -10.64 -6.51 -1.06
CA LEU A 120 -10.37 -7.94 -0.85
C LEU A 120 -11.51 -8.73 -1.49
N ASN A 121 -11.14 -9.68 -2.36
CA ASN A 121 -12.06 -10.64 -2.92
C ASN A 121 -12.52 -11.59 -1.80
N GLY A 122 -13.79 -11.50 -1.44
CA GLY A 122 -14.36 -12.23 -0.31
C GLY A 122 -14.64 -13.70 -0.61
N ARG A 123 -13.75 -14.39 -1.35
CA ARG A 123 -13.91 -15.82 -1.65
C ARG A 123 -13.64 -16.73 -0.45
N THR A 124 -13.20 -16.19 0.68
CA THR A 124 -13.14 -16.94 1.94
C THR A 124 -14.56 -17.19 2.41
N GLY A 125 -15.07 -18.37 2.04
CA GLY A 125 -16.37 -18.86 2.44
C GLY A 125 -16.59 -18.70 3.93
N GLU A 126 -17.82 -18.32 4.26
CA GLU A 126 -18.43 -18.41 5.59
C GLU A 126 -18.55 -19.87 6.09
N ASP A 127 -17.63 -20.76 5.77
CA ASP A 127 -17.60 -22.12 6.31
C ASP A 127 -16.25 -22.45 6.93
N SER A 128 -16.33 -22.86 8.20
CA SER A 128 -15.31 -23.58 9.00
C SER A 128 -14.24 -22.78 9.75
N TYR A 129 -14.64 -21.75 10.51
CA TYR A 129 -14.20 -21.66 11.92
C TYR A 129 -15.41 -21.36 12.81
N ARG A 130 -16.35 -22.32 12.88
CA ARG A 130 -17.11 -22.53 14.12
C ARG A 130 -16.10 -23.01 15.16
N GLY A 131 -15.48 -22.05 15.86
CA GLY A 131 -14.86 -22.30 17.14
C GLY A 131 -15.92 -22.91 18.05
N ARG A 132 -15.82 -24.21 18.27
CA ARG A 132 -16.56 -24.93 19.29
C ARG A 132 -16.00 -24.46 20.64
N GLY A 133 -16.54 -23.36 21.16
CA GLY A 133 -16.36 -22.96 22.55
C GLY A 133 -17.41 -23.67 23.41
N PRO A 134 -17.05 -24.25 24.56
CA PRO A 134 -18.01 -24.86 25.46
C PRO A 134 -18.81 -23.77 26.17
N GLU A 135 -20.14 -23.95 26.13
CA GLU A 135 -21.12 -23.70 27.20
C GLU A 135 -20.79 -22.66 28.28
N ALA A 136 -21.54 -21.55 28.24
CA ALA A 136 -22.29 -20.92 29.35
C ALA A 136 -22.97 -19.67 28.75
N GLU A 137 -24.30 -19.66 28.59
CA GLU A 137 -25.25 -19.06 29.53
C GLU A 137 -24.94 -17.57 29.82
N GLU A 138 -25.84 -16.61 29.84
CA GLU A 138 -27.27 -16.47 29.61
C GLU A 138 -27.50 -14.95 29.83
N ASN A 139 -28.62 -14.42 29.34
CA ASN A 139 -29.20 -13.12 29.71
C ASN A 139 -28.66 -11.85 29.05
N GLY A 140 -29.54 -11.33 28.18
CA GLY A 140 -29.34 -10.11 27.42
C GLY A 140 -29.59 -8.82 28.22
N ALA A 141 -28.92 -7.78 27.75
CA ALA A 141 -29.34 -6.39 27.87
C ALA A 141 -28.56 -5.57 26.83
N LEU A 142 -29.23 -5.26 25.71
CA LEU A 142 -28.76 -4.30 24.72
C LEU A 142 -28.66 -2.90 25.36
N LYS A 143 -27.49 -2.56 25.90
CA LYS A 143 -27.11 -1.18 26.20
C LYS A 143 -26.51 -0.55 24.95
N TYR A 144 -27.28 0.31 24.30
CA TYR A 144 -26.81 1.27 23.30
C TYR A 144 -25.69 2.13 23.91
N ARG A 145 -24.44 1.81 23.60
CA ARG A 145 -23.26 2.57 24.03
C ARG A 145 -23.02 3.68 23.02
N LYS A 146 -23.25 4.93 23.45
CA LYS A 146 -22.84 6.15 22.74
C LYS A 146 -21.36 6.03 22.33
N ASN A 147 -21.10 5.91 21.03
CA ASN A 147 -19.74 6.03 20.50
C ASN A 147 -19.32 7.52 20.55
N SER A 148 -18.72 7.90 21.66
CA SER A 148 -17.81 9.03 21.71
C SER A 148 -16.63 8.72 20.79
N PHE A 149 -16.56 9.41 19.64
CA PHE A 149 -15.37 9.44 18.80
C PHE A 149 -14.21 10.04 19.62
N SER A 150 -13.43 9.16 20.24
CA SER A 150 -12.12 9.47 20.78
C SER A 150 -11.25 9.93 19.60
N ARG A 151 -10.95 11.23 19.58
CA ARG A 151 -9.89 11.81 18.76
C ARG A 151 -8.63 10.98 19.02
N GLY A 152 -8.19 10.22 18.01
CA GLY A 152 -6.95 9.46 18.10
C GLY A 152 -5.77 10.36 18.51
N PRO A 153 -4.70 9.79 19.09
CA PRO A 153 -3.57 10.56 19.57
C PRO A 153 -3.06 11.48 18.45
N LYS A 154 -2.98 12.79 18.73
CA LYS A 154 -2.40 13.78 17.81
C LYS A 154 -1.00 13.29 17.42
N LYS A 155 -0.81 12.96 16.14
CA LYS A 155 0.47 12.52 15.58
C LYS A 155 1.49 13.64 15.85
N ARG A 156 2.47 13.40 16.73
CA ARG A 156 3.55 14.36 16.97
C ARG A 156 4.31 14.55 15.66
N TYR A 157 4.48 15.79 15.24
CA TYR A 157 5.29 16.12 14.09
C TYR A 157 6.74 15.73 14.41
N ARG A 158 7.36 14.94 13.52
CA ARG A 158 8.75 14.50 13.70
C ARG A 158 9.68 15.58 13.20
N ASP A 159 10.64 15.96 14.03
CA ASP A 159 11.68 16.88 13.62
C ASP A 159 12.66 16.20 12.65
N ARG A 160 13.31 16.99 11.80
CA ARG A 160 14.32 16.52 10.86
C ARG A 160 15.48 15.82 11.57
N THR A 161 15.86 16.29 12.76
CA THR A 161 16.90 15.68 13.60
C THR A 161 16.52 14.25 14.01
N GLN A 162 15.26 14.05 14.43
CA GLN A 162 14.73 12.74 14.79
C GLN A 162 14.72 11.79 13.60
N ILE A 163 14.33 12.27 12.42
CA ILE A 163 14.37 11.46 11.20
C ILE A 163 15.82 11.04 10.88
N ILE A 164 16.78 11.95 10.98
CA ILE A 164 18.20 11.63 10.75
C ILE A 164 18.69 10.57 11.74
N HIS A 165 18.32 10.66 13.02
CA HIS A 165 18.65 9.66 14.03
C HIS A 165 18.08 8.28 13.69
N GLU A 166 16.79 8.21 13.34
CA GLU A 166 16.13 6.96 12.90
C GLU A 166 16.85 6.34 11.68
N ILE A 167 17.25 7.16 10.70
CA ILE A 167 18.00 6.70 9.52
C ILE A 167 19.37 6.14 9.93
N LEU A 168 20.15 6.88 10.72
CA LEU A 168 21.48 6.43 11.17
C LEU A 168 21.39 5.10 11.92
N SER A 169 20.44 4.97 12.84
CA SER A 169 20.15 3.74 13.57
C SER A 169 19.69 2.59 12.65
N SER A 170 18.97 2.88 11.56
CA SER A 170 18.60 1.84 10.59
C SER A 170 19.78 1.32 9.76
N THR A 171 20.82 2.14 9.60
CA THR A 171 22.01 1.86 8.77
C THR A 171 23.24 1.39 9.57
N SER A 172 23.15 1.36 10.90
CA SER A 172 24.25 0.94 11.78
C SER A 172 24.45 -0.57 11.84
N ASP A 173 23.46 -1.36 11.42
CA ASP A 173 23.58 -2.81 11.31
C ASP A 173 24.72 -3.16 10.32
N SER A 174 25.47 -4.22 10.59
CA SER A 174 26.68 -4.63 9.84
C SER A 174 26.49 -4.78 8.32
N GLY A 175 25.26 -5.03 7.87
CA GLY A 175 24.89 -5.10 6.45
C GLY A 175 24.59 -3.75 5.78
N GLY A 176 24.28 -2.70 6.54
CA GLY A 176 23.64 -1.47 6.06
C GLY A 176 22.13 -1.62 5.86
N ALA A 177 21.54 -0.66 5.16
CA ALA A 177 20.11 -0.66 4.84
C ALA A 177 19.86 -0.28 3.38
N THR A 178 18.91 -0.95 2.74
CA THR A 178 18.39 -0.52 1.44
C THR A 178 17.51 0.72 1.61
N ILE A 179 17.31 1.50 0.54
CA ILE A 179 16.40 2.65 0.56
C ILE A 179 15.00 2.26 1.05
N THR A 180 14.55 1.06 0.66
CA THR A 180 13.28 0.47 1.08
C THR A 180 13.22 0.22 2.58
N LYS A 181 14.27 -0.39 3.17
CA LYS A 181 14.36 -0.60 4.63
C LYS A 181 14.32 0.74 5.39
N ILE A 182 15.01 1.77 4.89
CA ILE A 182 15.02 3.11 5.48
C ILE A 182 13.62 3.75 5.41
N ILE A 183 12.98 3.71 4.23
CA ILE A 183 11.63 4.24 4.02
C ILE A 183 10.64 3.63 5.01
N PHE A 184 10.70 2.31 5.19
CA PHE A 184 9.79 1.60 6.09
C PHE A 184 10.10 1.87 7.56
N LYS A 185 11.37 1.73 7.99
CA LYS A 185 11.76 1.92 9.40
C LYS A 185 11.56 3.36 9.86
N CYS A 186 11.82 4.34 8.98
CA CYS A 186 11.68 5.76 9.28
C CYS A 186 10.33 6.34 8.83
N ASN A 187 9.39 5.52 8.32
CA ASN A 187 8.08 5.97 7.83
C ASN A 187 8.15 7.24 6.95
N LEU A 188 9.04 7.24 5.95
CA LEU A 188 9.27 8.36 5.04
C LEU A 188 8.64 8.08 3.68
N ASN A 189 8.16 9.10 2.99
CA ASN A 189 7.86 8.95 1.56
C ASN A 189 9.19 8.86 0.77
N TYR A 190 9.14 8.26 -0.43
CA TYR A 190 10.35 8.04 -1.24
C TYR A 190 11.11 9.34 -1.58
N ARG A 191 10.37 10.42 -1.91
CA ARG A 191 10.96 11.72 -2.25
C ARG A 191 11.77 12.29 -1.07
N ASN A 192 11.14 12.36 0.10
CA ASN A 192 11.76 12.86 1.33
C ASN A 192 12.94 11.99 1.75
N ALA A 193 12.82 10.66 1.65
CA ALA A 193 13.92 9.75 1.93
C ALA A 193 15.11 10.03 1.00
N LYS A 194 14.88 10.17 -0.31
CA LYS A 194 15.92 10.46 -1.29
C LYS A 194 16.60 11.81 -1.05
N GLU A 195 15.83 12.85 -0.72
CA GLU A 195 16.35 14.18 -0.39
C GLU A 195 17.22 14.14 0.88
N ILE A 196 16.72 13.55 1.98
CA ILE A 196 17.44 13.47 3.26
C ILE A 196 18.69 12.60 3.14
N ILE A 197 18.58 11.41 2.51
CA ILE A 197 19.74 10.53 2.29
C ILE A 197 20.78 11.22 1.40
N GLY A 198 20.35 11.92 0.35
CA GLY A 198 21.24 12.70 -0.51
C GLY A 198 22.03 13.75 0.28
N ASP A 199 21.37 14.48 1.18
CA ASP A 199 22.03 15.44 2.07
C ASP A 199 22.98 14.75 3.07
N MET A 200 22.61 13.58 3.61
CA MET A 200 23.45 12.81 4.52
C MET A 200 24.72 12.28 3.82
N ILE A 201 24.62 11.84 2.56
CA ILE A 201 25.78 11.41 1.77
C ILE A 201 26.70 12.60 1.46
N LYS A 202 26.14 13.75 1.06
CA LYS A 202 26.93 14.98 0.83
C LYS A 202 27.72 15.39 2.07
N LYS A 203 27.13 15.19 3.26
CA LYS A 203 27.77 15.46 4.56
C LYS A 203 28.61 14.31 5.09
N GLN A 204 28.84 13.27 4.29
CA GLN A 204 29.63 12.09 4.63
C GLN A 204 29.13 11.33 5.87
N LEU A 205 27.84 11.41 6.19
CA LEU A 205 27.23 10.64 7.29
C LEU A 205 26.88 9.21 6.87
N LEU A 206 26.57 9.04 5.58
CA LEU A 206 26.29 7.76 4.95
C LEU A 206 27.21 7.57 3.74
N GLU A 207 27.55 6.32 3.47
CA GLU A 207 28.19 5.88 2.24
C GLU A 207 27.26 4.92 1.47
N VAL A 208 27.40 4.90 0.15
CA VAL A 208 26.67 3.96 -0.72
C VAL A 208 27.62 2.84 -1.11
N LYS A 209 27.24 1.61 -0.78
CA LYS A 209 27.93 0.39 -1.19
C LYS A 209 26.98 -0.50 -1.99
N ARG A 210 27.53 -1.52 -2.63
CA ARG A 210 26.74 -2.62 -3.20
C ARG A 210 26.91 -3.84 -2.30
N ASP A 211 25.82 -4.56 -2.06
CA ASP A 211 25.86 -5.84 -1.37
C ASP A 211 26.26 -6.98 -2.33
N GLU A 212 26.27 -8.21 -1.82
CA GLU A 212 26.60 -9.43 -2.57
C GLU A 212 25.63 -9.69 -3.73
N GLU A 213 24.40 -9.18 -3.63
CA GLU A 213 23.37 -9.23 -4.68
C GLU A 213 23.43 -8.03 -5.63
N ASN A 214 24.49 -7.21 -5.58
CA ASN A 214 24.69 -6.02 -6.39
C ASN A 214 23.61 -4.93 -6.19
N LYS A 215 22.85 -4.97 -5.09
CA LYS A 215 21.86 -3.95 -4.71
C LYS A 215 22.54 -2.80 -3.97
N LYS A 216 22.02 -1.59 -4.16
CA LYS A 216 22.51 -0.40 -3.46
C LYS A 216 22.10 -0.44 -1.99
N VAL A 217 23.08 -0.44 -1.11
CA VAL A 217 22.94 -0.38 0.35
C VAL A 217 23.61 0.87 0.90
N TYR A 218 22.97 1.50 1.88
CA TYR A 218 23.49 2.66 2.60
C TYR A 218 24.07 2.20 3.93
N ARG A 219 25.32 2.54 4.19
CA ARG A 219 26.01 2.22 5.44
C ARG A 219 26.41 3.50 6.16
N ILE A 220 26.35 3.44 7.49
CA ILE A 220 26.84 4.52 8.33
C ILE A 220 28.36 4.65 8.18
N THR A 221 28.86 5.88 8.05
CA THR A 221 30.30 6.15 8.06
C THR A 221 30.80 6.34 9.49
N LYS A 222 32.12 6.42 9.68
CA LYS A 222 32.71 6.80 10.98
C LYS A 222 32.22 8.17 11.46
N VAL A 223 32.02 9.13 10.55
CA VAL A 223 31.48 10.46 10.87
C VAL A 223 30.01 10.35 11.30
N GLY A 224 29.22 9.54 10.59
CA GLY A 224 27.84 9.25 10.94
C GLY A 224 27.69 8.62 12.32
N SER A 225 28.52 7.64 12.66
CA SER A 225 28.52 6.97 13.97
C SER A 225 28.83 7.94 15.10
N ASN A 226 29.85 8.80 14.94
CA ASN A 226 30.18 9.82 15.94
C ASN A 226 29.03 10.81 16.18
N ILE A 227 28.28 11.18 15.13
CA ILE A 227 27.09 12.02 15.30
C ILE A 227 25.96 11.26 15.98
N MET A 228 25.75 9.99 15.61
CA MET A 228 24.71 9.15 16.22
C MET A 228 24.92 9.03 17.74
N GLU A 229 26.16 8.80 18.19
CA GLU A 229 26.49 8.76 19.63
C GLU A 229 26.18 10.08 20.33
N LYS A 230 26.51 11.23 19.72
CA LYS A 230 26.19 12.55 20.27
C LYS A 230 24.68 12.81 20.37
N LEU A 231 23.91 12.38 19.37
CA LEU A 231 22.45 12.46 19.41
C LEU A 231 21.88 11.59 20.53
N HIS A 232 22.41 10.37 20.68
CA HIS A 232 22.02 9.47 21.76
C HIS A 232 22.30 10.04 23.16
N TYR A 233 23.44 10.72 23.33
CA TYR A 233 23.78 11.43 24.55
C TYR A 233 22.86 12.63 24.80
N TYR A 234 22.54 13.41 23.75
CA TYR A 234 21.62 14.54 23.88
C TYR A 234 20.21 14.10 24.29
N ASP A 235 19.75 12.96 23.76
CA ASP A 235 18.45 12.38 24.12
C ASP A 235 18.41 11.85 25.56
N SER A 236 19.51 11.24 26.03
CA SER A 236 19.61 10.74 27.40
C SER A 236 19.65 11.86 28.44
N VAL A 237 20.30 12.98 28.13
CA VAL A 237 20.40 14.14 29.03
C VAL A 237 19.09 14.95 29.07
N ASN A 238 18.37 15.07 27.96
CA ASN A 238 17.17 15.90 27.89
C ASN A 238 15.86 15.21 28.30
N GLY A 239 15.92 13.95 28.78
CA GLY A 239 14.75 13.22 29.27
C GLY A 239 13.65 12.98 28.23
N LYS A 240 13.88 13.30 26.95
CA LYS A 240 12.99 12.95 25.85
C LYS A 240 13.31 11.52 25.46
N HIS A 241 12.66 10.55 26.12
CA HIS A 241 12.61 9.18 25.63
C HIS A 241 11.95 9.16 24.24
N MET A 242 12.76 9.24 23.18
CA MET A 242 12.41 8.68 21.89
C MET A 242 12.43 7.17 22.07
N ARG A 243 11.25 6.59 22.30
CA ARG A 243 11.08 5.14 22.37
C ARG A 243 11.49 4.55 21.03
N LEU A 244 12.52 3.70 21.07
CA LEU A 244 12.96 2.83 19.98
C LEU A 244 11.86 1.85 19.56
#